data_AF-A0A2H3CUN5-F1
#
_entry.id   AF-A0A2H3CUN5-F1
#
_cell.length_a   1.000
_cell.length_b   1.000
_cell.length_c   1.000
_cell.angle_alpha   90.00
_cell.angle_beta   90.00
_cell.angle_gamma   90.00
#
_symmetry.space_group_name_H-M   'P 1'
#
loop_
_entity.id
_entity.type
_entity.pdbx_description
1 polymer ?
#
loop_
_entity_poly.entity_id
_entity_poly.type
_entity_poly.pdbx_seq_one_letter_code
_entity_poly.pdbx_strand_id
1 'polypeptide(L)'
;MKAQTETQENKETLAKVLPYLQLESTGSVDTDVLLLSKSIKDLVASLGLASDLASYKVPKEDVGKIAGQALGSKEDPVYDKVVGILEGLYPVSEA
;
A
#
# COMPACT_ATOMS: atom_id res chain seq x y z
N MET A 1 2.62 -3.33 2.62
CA MET A 1 3.63 -3.76 1.63
C MET A 1 5.04 -3.42 2.06
N LYS A 2 5.41 -2.13 2.11
CA LYS A 2 6.81 -1.71 2.27
C LYS A 2 7.49 -2.18 3.56
N ALA A 3 6.76 -2.23 4.67
CA ALA A 3 7.25 -2.84 5.91
C ALA A 3 7.73 -4.31 5.75
N GLN A 4 7.27 -5.06 4.75
CA GLN A 4 7.62 -6.47 4.57
C GLN A 4 8.56 -6.74 3.38
N THR A 5 8.55 -5.88 2.36
CA THR A 5 9.19 -6.17 1.06
C THR A 5 10.30 -5.20 0.68
N GLU A 6 10.47 -4.11 1.43
CA GLU A 6 11.41 -3.06 1.10
C GLU A 6 12.79 -3.31 1.73
N THR A 7 13.84 -2.69 1.20
CA THR A 7 15.19 -2.79 1.80
C THR A 7 15.22 -2.15 3.18
N GLN A 8 16.09 -2.65 4.06
CA GLN A 8 16.23 -2.12 5.42
C GLN A 8 16.53 -0.61 5.41
N GLU A 9 17.44 -0.16 4.54
CA GLU A 9 17.80 1.25 4.37
C GLU A 9 16.59 2.13 4.01
N ASN A 10 15.77 1.67 3.06
CA ASN A 10 14.57 2.39 2.65
C ASN A 10 13.53 2.41 3.76
N LYS A 11 13.38 1.33 4.53
CA LYS A 11 12.47 1.30 5.69
C LYS A 11 12.91 2.27 6.78
N GLU A 12 14.21 2.36 7.07
CA GLU A 12 14.74 3.34 8.03
C GLU A 12 14.52 4.78 7.55
N THR A 13 14.66 5.01 6.25
CA THR A 13 14.36 6.31 5.63
C THR A 13 12.88 6.68 5.81
N LEU A 14 11.97 5.72 5.62
CA LEU A 14 10.54 5.92 5.90
C LEU A 14 10.26 6.16 7.39
N ALA A 15 10.87 5.40 8.29
CA ALA A 15 10.69 5.55 9.74
C ALA A 15 11.16 6.93 10.24
N LYS A 16 12.22 7.48 9.65
CA LYS A 16 12.73 8.84 9.95
C LYS A 16 11.74 9.96 9.65
N VAL A 17 10.63 9.69 8.93
CA VAL A 17 9.59 10.69 8.67
C VAL A 17 8.72 10.96 9.90
N LEU A 18 8.53 9.98 10.80
CA LEU A 18 7.59 10.08 11.92
C LEU A 18 7.78 11.34 12.80
N PRO A 19 9.00 11.72 13.22
CA PRO A 19 9.19 12.90 14.06
C PRO A 19 8.75 14.21 13.38
N TYR A 20 8.86 14.30 12.05
CA TYR A 20 8.39 15.47 11.29
C TYR A 20 6.86 15.58 11.24
N LEU A 21 6.18 14.46 11.51
CA LEU A 21 4.73 14.39 11.64
C LEU A 21 4.27 14.46 13.11
N GLN A 22 5.19 14.75 14.05
CA GLN A 22 4.95 14.73 15.48
C GLN A 22 4.46 13.36 16.00
N LEU A 23 4.88 12.28 15.33
CA LEU A 23 4.64 10.91 15.75
C LEU A 23 5.90 10.34 16.39
N GLU A 24 5.74 9.63 17.50
CA GLU A 24 6.83 8.92 18.16
C GLU A 24 7.10 7.59 17.46
N SER A 25 8.38 7.19 17.44
CA SER A 25 8.75 5.84 17.01
C SER A 25 8.19 4.82 17.99
N THR A 26 7.72 3.69 17.46
CA THR A 26 7.25 2.55 18.24
C THR A 26 8.40 1.66 18.71
N GLY A 27 9.65 2.02 18.41
CA GLY A 27 10.84 1.22 18.71
C GLY A 27 11.11 0.08 17.71
N SER A 28 10.37 0.01 16.61
CA SER A 28 10.54 -1.00 15.54
C SER A 28 10.37 -0.34 14.19
N VAL A 29 11.40 -0.42 13.33
CA VAL A 29 11.39 0.16 11.98
C VAL A 29 10.19 -0.34 11.16
N ASP A 30 9.89 -1.64 11.21
CA ASP A 30 8.75 -2.21 10.47
C ASP A 30 7.42 -1.64 10.96
N THR A 31 7.28 -1.49 12.28
CA THR A 31 6.07 -0.94 12.90
C THR A 31 5.95 0.57 12.65
N ASP A 32 7.07 1.29 12.61
CA ASP A 32 7.12 2.71 12.23
C ASP A 32 6.67 2.94 10.79
N VAL A 33 7.09 2.07 9.86
CA VAL A 33 6.63 2.09 8.47
C VAL A 33 5.12 1.81 8.37
N LEU A 34 4.59 0.90 9.20
CA LEU A 34 3.15 0.64 9.28
C LEU A 34 2.39 1.82 9.88
N LEU A 35 2.92 2.46 10.93
CA LEU A 35 2.33 3.65 11.55
C LEU A 35 2.27 4.81 10.54
N LEU A 36 3.34 5.03 9.77
CA LEU A 36 3.36 6.01 8.69
C LEU A 36 2.29 5.69 7.63
N SER A 37 2.22 4.44 7.18
CA SER A 37 1.24 3.99 6.18
C SER A 37 -0.20 4.21 6.65
N LYS A 38 -0.47 3.92 7.93
CA LYS A 38 -1.78 4.15 8.56
C LYS A 38 -2.11 5.64 8.62
N SER A 39 -1.14 6.48 9.03
CA SER A 39 -1.34 7.92 9.14
C SER A 39 -1.68 8.56 7.79
N ILE A 40 -1.04 8.10 6.70
CA ILE A 40 -1.38 8.52 5.33
C ILE A 40 -2.80 8.09 4.97
N LYS A 41 -3.18 6.83 5.26
CA LYS A 41 -4.53 6.32 4.99
C LYS A 41 -5.60 7.13 5.74
N ASP A 42 -5.37 7.41 7.01
CA ASP A 42 -6.29 8.16 7.86
C ASP A 42 -6.43 9.62 7.37
N LEU A 43 -5.33 10.23 6.90
CA LEU A 43 -5.37 11.55 6.27
C LEU A 43 -6.24 11.54 5.00
N VAL A 44 -6.00 10.61 4.08
CA VAL A 44 -6.79 10.48 2.84
C VAL A 44 -8.28 10.32 3.15
N ALA A 45 -8.63 9.51 4.15
CA ALA A 45 -10.00 9.34 4.61
C ALA A 45 -10.58 10.65 5.19
N SER A 46 -9.83 11.34 6.05
CA SER A 46 -10.26 12.60 6.68
C SER A 46 -10.53 13.72 5.67
N LEU A 47 -9.82 13.71 4.53
CA LEU A 47 -10.00 14.66 3.45
C LEU A 47 -11.17 14.29 2.51
N GLY A 48 -11.84 13.15 2.73
CA GLY A 48 -12.87 12.64 1.84
C GLY A 48 -12.34 12.20 0.48
N LEU A 49 -11.05 11.86 0.39
CA LEU A 49 -10.38 11.45 -0.85
C LEU A 49 -10.27 9.93 -0.99
N ALA A 50 -10.76 9.17 0.01
CA ALA A 50 -10.79 7.72 -0.06
C ALA A 50 -11.68 7.27 -1.23
N SER A 51 -11.13 6.40 -2.07
CA SER A 51 -11.81 5.84 -3.24
C SER A 51 -11.29 4.44 -3.51
N ASP A 52 -12.02 3.70 -4.34
CA ASP A 52 -11.70 2.35 -4.81
C ASP A 52 -11.49 2.32 -6.33
N LEU A 53 -11.03 1.18 -6.86
CA LEU A 53 -10.78 1.00 -8.30
C LEU A 53 -12.07 0.98 -9.15
N ALA A 54 -13.20 0.50 -8.60
CA ALA A 54 -14.48 0.46 -9.31
C ALA A 54 -15.05 1.87 -9.52
N SER A 55 -14.85 2.77 -8.56
CA SER A 55 -15.21 4.19 -8.66
C SER A 55 -14.52 4.90 -9.85
N TYR A 56 -13.35 4.40 -10.27
CA TYR A 56 -12.64 4.86 -11.48
C TYR A 56 -12.90 3.99 -12.72
N LYS A 57 -13.89 3.09 -12.67
CA LYS A 57 -14.27 2.19 -13.77
C LYS A 57 -13.13 1.27 -14.23
N VAL A 58 -12.22 0.89 -13.32
CA VAL A 58 -11.20 -0.11 -13.61
C VAL A 58 -11.85 -1.50 -13.54
N PRO A 59 -11.78 -2.30 -14.62
CA PRO A 59 -12.35 -3.65 -14.63
C PRO A 59 -11.52 -4.64 -13.79
N LYS A 60 -12.19 -5.57 -13.09
CA LYS A 60 -11.49 -6.58 -12.25
C LYS A 60 -10.64 -7.53 -13.09
N GLU A 61 -11.07 -7.83 -14.31
CA GLU A 61 -10.34 -8.65 -15.27
C GLU A 61 -8.98 -8.05 -15.67
N ASP A 62 -8.80 -6.73 -15.55
CA ASP A 62 -7.55 -6.05 -15.87
C ASP A 62 -6.51 -6.13 -14.74
N VAL A 63 -6.88 -6.60 -13.54
CA VAL A 63 -5.98 -6.61 -12.37
C VAL A 63 -4.67 -7.34 -12.64
N GLY A 64 -4.72 -8.54 -13.23
CA GLY A 64 -3.51 -9.29 -13.55
C GLY A 64 -2.63 -8.61 -14.60
N LYS A 65 -3.25 -7.90 -15.55
CA LYS A 65 -2.52 -7.11 -16.55
C LYS A 65 -1.82 -5.92 -15.89
N ILE A 66 -2.52 -5.19 -15.01
CA ILE A 66 -1.98 -4.05 -14.27
C ILE A 66 -0.80 -4.49 -13.39
N ALA A 67 -0.94 -5.61 -12.65
CA ALA A 67 0.13 -6.16 -11.83
C ALA A 67 1.37 -6.50 -12.66
N GLY A 68 1.18 -7.17 -13.81
CA GLY A 68 2.29 -7.54 -14.69
C GLY A 68 2.98 -6.34 -15.32
N GLN A 69 2.23 -5.28 -15.66
CA GLN A 69 2.81 -4.03 -16.15
C GLN A 69 3.57 -3.27 -15.07
N ALA A 70 3.06 -3.24 -13.84
CA ALA A 70 3.70 -2.55 -12.71
C ALA A 70 5.02 -3.22 -12.29
N LEU A 71 5.10 -4.54 -12.39
CA LEU A 71 6.31 -5.32 -12.08
C LEU A 71 7.24 -5.50 -13.28
N GLY A 72 6.76 -5.23 -14.49
CA GLY A 72 7.49 -5.46 -15.75
C GLY A 72 7.47 -6.92 -16.23
N SER A 73 6.97 -7.86 -15.41
CA SER A 73 6.85 -9.28 -15.73
C SER A 73 5.80 -9.93 -14.82
N LYS A 74 5.14 -11.00 -15.31
CA LYS A 74 4.22 -11.82 -14.51
C LYS A 74 4.93 -12.90 -13.70
N GLU A 75 6.19 -13.16 -14.05
CA GLU A 75 7.07 -14.13 -13.41
C GLU A 75 7.79 -13.52 -12.18
N ASP A 76 7.54 -12.24 -11.87
CA ASP A 76 8.07 -11.59 -10.69
C ASP A 76 7.61 -12.31 -9.41
N PRO A 77 8.52 -12.63 -8.47
CA PRO A 77 8.20 -13.37 -7.24
C PRO A 77 7.08 -12.74 -6.38
N VAL A 78 6.81 -11.45 -6.51
CA VAL A 78 5.74 -10.76 -5.76
C VAL A 78 4.47 -10.54 -6.57
N TYR A 79 4.37 -11.05 -7.79
CA TYR A 79 3.21 -10.86 -8.67
C TYR A 79 1.87 -11.19 -8.00
N ASP A 80 1.72 -12.40 -7.44
CA ASP A 80 0.47 -12.82 -6.78
C ASP A 80 0.13 -11.93 -5.57
N LYS A 81 1.15 -11.45 -4.86
CA LYS A 81 0.96 -10.52 -3.74
C LYS A 81 0.45 -9.16 -4.22
N VAL A 82 0.95 -8.66 -5.35
CA VAL A 82 0.49 -7.41 -5.95
C VAL A 82 -0.94 -7.56 -6.48
N VAL A 83 -1.27 -8.67 -7.12
CA VAL A 83 -2.64 -9.00 -7.55
C VAL A 83 -3.59 -8.94 -6.36
N GLY A 84 -3.31 -9.66 -5.26
CA GLY A 84 -4.17 -9.67 -4.08
C GLY A 84 -4.34 -8.28 -3.45
N ILE A 85 -3.35 -7.40 -3.55
CA ILE A 85 -3.51 -6.00 -3.10
C ILE A 85 -4.43 -5.22 -4.01
N LEU A 86 -4.25 -5.31 -5.33
CA LEU A 86 -5.12 -4.64 -6.28
C LEU A 86 -6.57 -5.11 -6.15
N GLU A 87 -6.79 -6.41 -5.93
CA GLU A 87 -8.11 -6.96 -5.64
C GLU A 87 -8.71 -6.37 -4.36
N GLY A 88 -7.90 -6.17 -3.31
CA GLY A 88 -8.31 -5.51 -2.07
C GLY A 88 -8.61 -4.01 -2.18
N LEU A 89 -8.33 -3.37 -3.33
CA LEU A 89 -8.69 -1.99 -3.62
C LEU A 89 -10.07 -1.85 -4.30
N TYR A 90 -10.76 -2.95 -4.56
CA TYR A 90 -12.18 -2.94 -4.95
C TYR A 90 -13.07 -2.88 -3.72
N PRO A 91 -14.31 -2.38 -3.85
CA PRO A 91 -15.27 -2.44 -2.77
C PRO A 91 -15.47 -3.89 -2.32
N VAL A 92 -15.51 -4.10 -1.01
CA VAL A 92 -15.91 -5.37 -0.43
C VAL A 92 -17.37 -5.55 -0.82
N SER A 93 -17.66 -6.52 -1.69
CA SER A 93 -19.04 -6.92 -1.96
C SER A 93 -19.63 -7.34 -0.63
N GLU A 94 -20.65 -6.62 -0.13
CA GLU A 94 -21.52 -7.19 0.88
C GLU A 94 -22.15 -8.45 0.26
N ALA A 95 -21.88 -9.58 0.89
CA ALA A 95 -22.54 -10.86 0.63
C ALA A 95 -23.51 -11.12 1.79
#